data_AF-A0AAU0R339-F1
#
_entry.id   AF-A0AAU0R339-F1
#
_cell.length_a   1.000
_cell.length_b   1.000
_cell.length_c   1.000
_cell.angle_alpha   90.00
_cell.angle_beta   90.00
_cell.angle_gamma   90.00
#
_symmetry.space_group_name_H-M   'P 1'
#
loop_
_entity.id
_entity.type
_entity.pdbx_description
1 polymer ?
#
loop_
_entity_poly.entity_id
_entity_poly.type
_entity_poly.pdbx_seq_one_letter_code
_entity_poly.pdbx_strand_id
1 'polypeptide(L)'
;MKKLLVNWGVEDGLLIDKTILNPYTTRQAMNKATGGEATAYFQENGSCIVKDNTTNAVIQISDRTNPKWVPDETIFNSYIPKK
;
A
#
# COMPACT_ATOMS: atom_id res chain seq x y z
N MET A 1 37.43 -9.53 5.41
CA MET A 1 36.61 -8.34 5.05
C MET A 1 35.30 -8.83 4.45
N LYS A 2 34.16 -8.60 5.11
CA LYS A 2 32.84 -8.95 4.57
C LYS A 2 32.50 -7.95 3.47
N LYS A 3 32.34 -8.44 2.24
CA LYS A 3 31.87 -7.65 1.10
C LYS A 3 30.40 -7.32 1.35
N LEU A 4 30.10 -6.08 1.71
CA LEU A 4 28.74 -5.56 1.71
C LEU A 4 28.28 -5.52 0.24
N LEU A 5 27.49 -6.51 -0.15
CA LEU A 5 26.70 -6.44 -1.37
C LEU A 5 25.46 -5.60 -1.04
N VAL A 6 25.53 -4.32 -1.36
CA VAL A 6 24.32 -3.50 -1.40
C VAL A 6 23.65 -3.78 -2.75
N ASN A 7 22.65 -4.66 -2.75
CA ASN A 7 21.83 -4.94 -3.92
C ASN A 7 20.80 -3.83 -4.09
N TRP A 8 21.16 -2.78 -4.82
CA TRP A 8 20.17 -1.87 -5.40
C TRP A 8 19.61 -2.55 -6.66
N GLY A 9 18.30 -2.87 -6.66
CA GLY A 9 17.58 -3.21 -7.90
C GLY A 9 16.96 -4.60 -8.04
N VAL A 10 16.73 -5.36 -6.96
CA VAL A 10 15.92 -6.62 -7.01
C VAL A 10 14.66 -6.54 -6.13
N GLU A 11 14.46 -5.46 -5.38
CA GLU A 11 13.44 -5.39 -4.32
C GLU A 11 12.18 -4.57 -4.67
N ASP A 12 12.13 -3.86 -5.80
CA ASP A 12 11.10 -2.85 -6.05
C ASP A 12 9.68 -3.42 -6.23
N GLY A 13 9.54 -4.73 -6.48
CA GLY A 13 8.26 -5.45 -6.44
C GLY A 13 7.96 -6.16 -5.11
N LEU A 14 8.99 -6.53 -4.33
CA LEU A 14 8.79 -7.43 -3.18
C LEU A 14 7.91 -6.84 -2.10
N LEU A 15 8.06 -5.55 -1.79
CA LEU A 15 7.28 -4.93 -0.72
C LEU A 15 5.84 -4.64 -1.17
N ILE A 16 5.67 -4.26 -2.43
CA ILE A 16 4.34 -4.05 -3.03
C ILE A 16 3.57 -5.36 -3.06
N ASP A 17 4.19 -6.39 -3.63
CA ASP A 17 3.60 -7.72 -3.75
C ASP A 17 3.33 -8.32 -2.36
N LYS A 18 4.25 -8.20 -1.40
CA LYS A 18 4.02 -8.66 -0.03
C LYS A 18 2.83 -7.97 0.62
N THR A 19 2.66 -6.67 0.41
CA THR A 19 1.54 -5.91 0.98
C THR A 19 0.20 -6.36 0.39
N ILE A 20 0.16 -6.68 -0.92
CA ILE A 20 -1.06 -7.15 -1.59
C ILE A 20 -1.36 -8.61 -1.25
N LEU A 21 -0.34 -9.49 -1.24
CA LEU A 21 -0.49 -10.93 -1.04
C LEU A 21 -0.64 -11.31 0.44
N ASN A 22 -0.02 -10.54 1.35
CA ASN A 22 -0.05 -10.79 2.80
C ASN A 22 -0.35 -9.48 3.57
N PRO A 23 -1.51 -8.84 3.33
CA PRO A 23 -1.88 -7.64 4.07
C PRO A 23 -2.13 -7.98 5.53
N TYR A 24 -1.81 -7.04 6.43
CA TYR A 24 -2.32 -7.09 7.80
C TYR A 24 -3.84 -6.94 7.82
N THR A 25 -4.37 -6.02 7.01
CA THR A 25 -5.81 -5.84 6.84
C THR A 25 -6.13 -5.20 5.51
N THR A 26 -7.37 -5.37 5.03
CA THR A 26 -7.86 -4.70 3.82
C THR A 26 -9.04 -3.78 4.12
N ARG A 27 -9.26 -2.78 3.27
CA ARG A 27 -10.42 -1.89 3.32
C ARG A 27 -10.98 -1.70 1.92
N GLN A 28 -12.30 -1.51 1.83
CA GLN A 28 -12.90 -1.03 0.58
C GLN A 28 -12.39 0.38 0.30
N ALA A 29 -12.18 0.66 -0.98
CA ALA A 29 -11.80 1.96 -1.47
C ALA A 29 -12.56 2.29 -2.77
N MET A 30 -12.48 3.54 -3.21
CA MET A 30 -12.98 3.97 -4.51
C MET A 30 -11.84 4.56 -5.34
N ASN A 31 -11.72 4.12 -6.58
CA ASN A 31 -10.87 4.76 -7.56
C ASN A 31 -11.44 6.15 -7.89
N LYS A 32 -10.82 7.20 -7.38
CA LYS A 32 -11.29 8.59 -7.55
C LYS A 32 -11.34 9.04 -9.01
N ALA A 33 -10.52 8.45 -9.89
CA ALA A 33 -10.48 8.82 -11.31
C ALA A 33 -11.66 8.24 -12.10
N THR A 34 -12.18 7.09 -11.71
CA THR A 34 -13.22 6.36 -12.46
C THR A 34 -14.55 6.21 -11.71
N GLY A 35 -14.55 6.45 -10.40
CA GLY A 35 -15.66 6.11 -9.50
C GLY A 35 -15.81 4.60 -9.25
N GLY A 36 -14.89 3.77 -9.77
CA GLY A 36 -14.93 2.32 -9.65
C GLY A 36 -14.51 1.81 -8.27
N GLU A 37 -14.85 0.56 -7.98
CA GLU A 37 -14.44 -0.09 -6.74
C GLU A 37 -12.93 -0.38 -6.74
N ALA A 38 -12.31 -0.18 -5.58
CA ALA A 38 -10.92 -0.49 -5.32
C ALA A 38 -10.77 -1.17 -3.95
N THR A 39 -9.61 -1.76 -3.72
CA THR A 39 -9.26 -2.38 -2.44
C THR A 39 -7.95 -1.78 -1.94
N ALA A 40 -7.95 -1.29 -0.70
CA ALA A 40 -6.76 -0.87 0.01
C ALA A 40 -6.20 -2.02 0.85
N TYR A 41 -4.90 -2.25 0.76
CA TYR A 41 -4.13 -3.28 1.46
C TYR A 41 -3.18 -2.59 2.42
N PHE A 42 -3.31 -2.84 3.71
CA PHE A 42 -2.53 -2.19 4.77
C PHE A 42 -1.54 -3.17 5.42
N GLN A 43 -0.37 -2.65 5.76
CA GLN A 43 0.58 -3.27 6.68
C GLN A 43 0.32 -2.78 8.12
N GLU A 44 0.87 -3.50 9.12
CA GLU A 44 0.75 -3.16 10.55
C GLU A 44 1.22 -1.74 10.88
N ASN A 45 2.20 -1.22 10.15
CA ASN A 45 2.72 0.13 10.33
C ASN A 45 1.85 1.23 9.70
N GLY A 46 0.71 0.88 9.10
CA GLY A 46 -0.24 1.82 8.47
C GLY A 46 0.09 2.21 7.04
N SER A 47 1.23 1.76 6.49
CA SER A 47 1.51 1.91 5.05
C SER A 47 0.53 1.07 4.23
N CYS A 48 0.16 1.55 3.05
CA CYS A 48 -0.85 0.92 2.23
C CYS A 48 -0.63 1.04 0.72
N ILE A 49 -1.31 0.16 0.01
CA ILE A 49 -1.41 0.12 -1.45
C ILE A 49 -2.89 0.00 -1.82
N VAL A 50 -3.34 0.77 -2.80
CA VAL A 50 -4.71 0.69 -3.32
C VAL A 50 -4.67 0.13 -4.73
N LYS A 51 -5.48 -0.91 -4.96
CA LYS A 51 -5.59 -1.62 -6.24
C LYS A 51 -7.01 -1.47 -6.78
N ASP A 52 -7.15 -1.05 -8.02
CA ASP A 52 -8.43 -1.00 -8.73
C ASP A 52 -8.95 -2.43 -8.98
N ASN A 53 -10.21 -2.70 -8.66
CA ASN A 53 -10.75 -4.06 -8.70
C ASN A 53 -11.00 -4.55 -10.14
N THR A 54 -11.29 -3.64 -11.08
CA THR A 54 -11.59 -4.01 -12.47
C THR A 54 -10.33 -4.24 -13.28
N THR A 55 -9.38 -3.30 -13.21
CA THR A 55 -8.16 -3.31 -14.02
C THR A 55 -7.01 -4.06 -13.36
N ASN A 56 -7.13 -4.35 -12.06
CA ASN A 56 -6.05 -4.86 -11.22
C ASN A 56 -4.82 -3.94 -11.12
N ALA A 57 -4.91 -2.69 -11.57
CA ALA A 57 -3.81 -1.74 -11.49
C ALA A 57 -3.61 -1.25 -10.05
N VAL A 58 -2.36 -1.05 -9.64
CA VAL A 58 -2.04 -0.24 -8.46
C VAL A 58 -2.30 1.22 -8.81
N ILE A 59 -3.20 1.86 -8.07
CA ILE A 59 -3.65 3.24 -8.32
C ILE A 59 -3.17 4.21 -7.24
N GLN A 60 -2.71 3.72 -6.09
CA GLN A 60 -2.14 4.54 -5.03
C GLN A 60 -1.16 3.73 -4.17
N ILE A 61 -0.10 4.38 -3.71
CA ILE A 61 0.85 3.85 -2.72
C ILE A 61 1.06 4.95 -1.66
N SER A 62 0.97 4.60 -0.38
CA SER A 62 1.24 5.54 0.71
C SER A 62 2.71 5.95 0.75
N ASP A 63 3.01 7.19 1.14
CA ASP A 63 4.37 7.58 1.48
C ASP A 63 4.76 7.06 2.89
N ARG A 64 5.41 5.90 2.92
CA ARG A 64 5.89 5.27 4.17
C ARG A 64 7.04 6.03 4.86
N THR A 65 7.65 7.01 4.18
CA THR A 65 8.74 7.83 4.73
C THR A 65 8.21 9.08 5.44
N ASN A 66 6.95 9.42 5.20
CA ASN A 66 6.27 10.52 5.84
C ASN A 66 5.45 10.02 7.06
N PRO A 67 5.89 10.27 8.31
CA PRO A 67 5.17 9.83 9.51
C PRO A 67 3.83 10.56 9.73
N LYS A 68 3.55 11.60 8.94
CA LYS A 68 2.29 12.36 8.94
C LYS A 68 1.41 12.03 7.74
N TRP A 69 1.75 11.01 6.95
CA TRP A 69 0.89 10.55 5.86
C TRP A 69 -0.48 10.16 6.41
N VAL A 70 -1.54 10.62 5.74
CA VAL A 70 -2.93 10.33 6.10
C VAL A 70 -3.55 9.53 4.95
N PRO A 71 -4.28 8.45 5.23
CA PRO A 71 -5.00 7.70 4.20
C PRO A 71 -5.97 8.58 3.39
N ASP A 72 -6.17 8.22 2.12
CA ASP A 72 -7.13 8.91 1.24
C ASP A 72 -8.55 8.76 1.79
N GLU A 73 -9.35 9.82 1.67
CA GLU A 73 -10.76 9.86 2.08
C GLU A 73 -11.63 8.82 1.35
N THR A 74 -11.21 8.36 0.17
CA THR A 74 -11.90 7.31 -0.59
C THR A 74 -11.68 5.91 -0.02
N ILE A 75 -10.82 5.73 0.99
CA ILE A 75 -10.61 4.46 1.69
C ILE A 75 -11.52 4.41 2.92
N PHE A 76 -12.57 3.60 2.84
CA PHE A 76 -13.60 3.50 3.86
C PHE A 76 -13.06 2.85 5.15
N ASN A 77 -13.28 3.51 6.30
CA ASN A 77 -12.81 3.05 7.62
C ASN A 77 -11.32 2.69 7.64
N SER A 78 -10.48 3.59 7.12
CA SER A 78 -9.03 3.41 7.00
C SER A 78 -8.36 2.89 8.27
N TYR A 79 -7.36 2.01 8.10
CA TYR A 79 -6.55 1.53 9.22
C TYR A 79 -5.49 2.57 9.58
N ILE A 80 -5.54 3.04 10.83
CA ILE A 80 -4.56 3.94 11.42
C ILE A 80 -3.98 3.21 12.64
N PRO A 81 -2.67 2.87 12.65
CA PRO A 81 -2.05 2.22 13.79
C PRO A 81 -2.21 3.06 15.06
N LYS A 82 -2.56 2.41 16.16
CA LYS A 82 -2.51 3.03 17.48
C LYS A 82 -1.06 3.03 17.97
N LYS A 83 -0.64 4.14 18.57
CA LYS A 83 0.67 4.26 19.24
C LYS A 83 0.73 3.42 20.50
#